data_AF-A0A8J4V9X9-F1
#
_entry.id   AF-A0A8J4V9X9-F1
#
_cell.length_a   1.000
_cell.length_b   1.000
_cell.length_c   1.000
_cell.angle_alpha   90.00
_cell.angle_beta   90.00
_cell.angle_gamma   90.00
#
_symmetry.space_group_name_H-M   'P 1'
#
loop_
_entity.id
_entity.type
_entity.pdbx_description
1 polymer ?
#
loop_
_entity_poly.entity_id
_entity_poly.type
_entity_poly.pdbx_seq_one_letter_code
_entity_poly.pdbx_strand_id
1 'polypeptide(L)'
;VSILPPLASIFVTSIAAQVADQLIANGVETTTVRKICQSIAFLSPAICMTLSSLDLGLPPWEIVGLLTGGLALSSFALSGLYCTHQDISPEYASILLGITNTVGAVPGIVGVALTGYLLDSTHSWSISLFAPSIFFYLSGTLVWLVFASTFSGYRLIPNWVKF
;
A
#
# COMPACT_ATOMS: atom_id res chain seq x y z
N VAL A 1 2.16 -1.52 -22.28
CA VAL A 1 2.56 -2.16 -21.00
C VAL A 1 2.30 -1.26 -19.80
N SER A 2 2.67 0.01 -19.82
CA SER A 2 2.58 0.91 -18.64
C SER A 2 1.16 1.17 -18.10
N ILE A 3 0.09 0.89 -18.86
CA ILE A 3 -1.30 1.04 -18.41
C ILE A 3 -1.84 -0.22 -17.70
N LEU A 4 -1.12 -1.35 -17.78
CA LEU A 4 -1.56 -2.61 -17.19
C LEU A 4 -1.71 -2.52 -15.65
N PRO A 5 -0.75 -1.93 -14.90
CA PRO A 5 -0.88 -1.84 -13.45
C PRO A 5 -2.05 -0.96 -12.99
N PRO A 6 -2.28 0.25 -13.54
CA PRO A 6 -3.46 1.05 -13.20
C PRO A 6 -4.78 0.35 -13.52
N LEU A 7 -4.88 -0.34 -14.66
CA LEU A 7 -6.10 -1.09 -15.01
C LEU A 7 -6.34 -2.26 -14.05
N ALA A 8 -5.31 -3.03 -13.74
CA ALA A 8 -5.42 -4.13 -12.77
C ALA A 8 -5.79 -3.62 -11.36
N SER A 9 -5.24 -2.47 -10.96
CA SER A 9 -5.54 -1.81 -9.68
C SER A 9 -7.02 -1.43 -9.55
N ILE A 10 -7.68 -1.01 -10.64
CA ILE A 10 -9.12 -0.69 -10.62
C ILE A 10 -9.95 -1.92 -10.24
N PHE A 11 -9.65 -3.08 -10.83
CA PHE A 11 -10.35 -4.32 -10.50
C PHE A 11 -10.07 -4.78 -9.07
N VAL A 12 -8.80 -4.74 -8.65
CA VAL A 12 -8.39 -5.17 -7.32
C VAL A 12 -8.96 -4.27 -6.23
N THR A 13 -9.08 -2.97 -6.46
CA THR A 13 -9.67 -2.02 -5.50
C THR A 13 -11.08 -2.44 -5.09
N SER A 14 -11.92 -2.80 -6.07
CA SER A 14 -13.29 -3.25 -5.81
C SER A 14 -13.33 -4.51 -4.94
N ILE A 15 -12.44 -5.47 -5.21
CA ILE A 15 -12.35 -6.72 -4.44
C ILE A 15 -11.81 -6.43 -3.03
N ALA A 16 -10.79 -5.59 -2.91
CA ALA A 16 -10.15 -5.23 -1.65
C ALA A 16 -11.13 -4.55 -0.68
N ALA A 17 -12.01 -3.70 -1.18
CA ALA A 17 -13.07 -3.07 -0.38
C ALA A 17 -14.06 -4.13 0.15
N GLN A 18 -14.59 -4.98 -0.74
CA GLN A 18 -15.54 -6.04 -0.36
C GLN A 18 -14.96 -7.03 0.65
N VAL A 19 -13.71 -7.45 0.47
CA VAL A 19 -13.03 -8.36 1.41
C VAL A 19 -12.86 -7.69 2.77
N ALA A 20 -12.45 -6.43 2.81
CA ALA A 20 -12.30 -5.70 4.07
C ALA A 20 -13.64 -5.56 4.80
N ASP A 21 -14.70 -5.16 4.08
CA ASP A 21 -16.03 -4.99 4.66
C ASP A 21 -16.62 -6.31 5.16
N GLN A 22 -16.40 -7.42 4.43
CA GLN A 22 -16.86 -8.74 4.86
C GLN A 22 -16.14 -9.21 6.14
N LEU A 23 -14.84 -8.96 6.27
CA LEU A 23 -14.09 -9.29 7.49
C LEU A 23 -14.62 -8.51 8.69
N ILE A 24 -14.91 -7.22 8.51
CA ILE A 24 -15.51 -6.38 9.56
C ILE A 24 -16.92 -6.89 9.91
N ALA A 25 -17.74 -7.23 8.92
CA ALA A 25 -19.08 -7.77 9.12
C ALA A 25 -19.08 -9.11 9.88
N ASN A 26 -18.05 -9.94 9.67
CA ASN A 26 -17.83 -11.19 10.39
C ASN A 26 -17.31 -11.00 11.83
N GLY A 27 -17.13 -9.75 12.29
CA GLY A 27 -16.74 -9.43 13.67
C GLY A 27 -15.23 -9.30 13.90
N VAL A 28 -14.41 -9.27 12.85
CA VAL A 28 -12.98 -8.95 12.99
C VAL A 28 -12.82 -7.48 13.37
N GLU A 29 -11.93 -7.19 14.31
CA GLU A 29 -11.63 -5.82 14.72
C GLU A 29 -11.16 -4.97 13.53
N THR A 30 -11.70 -3.75 13.42
CA THR A 30 -11.33 -2.81 12.34
C THR A 30 -9.83 -2.59 12.28
N THR A 31 -9.15 -2.38 13.42
CA THR A 31 -7.69 -2.25 13.52
C THR A 31 -6.97 -3.42 12.84
N THR A 32 -7.44 -4.65 13.11
CA THR A 32 -6.83 -5.86 12.55
C THR A 32 -7.05 -5.95 11.05
N VAL A 33 -8.25 -5.62 10.56
CA VAL A 33 -8.53 -5.56 9.11
C VAL A 33 -7.66 -4.51 8.43
N ARG A 34 -7.52 -3.30 9.00
CA ARG A 34 -6.64 -2.26 8.45
C ARG A 34 -5.17 -2.69 8.41
N LYS A 35 -4.69 -3.37 9.46
CA LYS A 35 -3.35 -3.96 9.50
C LYS A 35 -3.13 -5.00 8.40
N ILE A 36 -4.08 -5.91 8.21
CA ILE A 36 -4.01 -6.94 7.17
C ILE A 36 -3.99 -6.30 5.78
N CYS A 37 -4.94 -5.41 5.49
CA CYS A 37 -5.02 -4.72 4.19
C CYS A 37 -3.74 -3.95 3.88
N GLN A 38 -3.22 -3.18 4.83
CA GLN A 38 -2.00 -2.41 4.60
C GLN A 38 -0.77 -3.31 4.45
N SER A 39 -0.70 -4.42 5.19
CA SER A 39 0.39 -5.38 5.06
C SER A 39 0.38 -6.05 3.69
N ILE A 40 -0.78 -6.44 3.18
CA ILE A 40 -0.91 -6.94 1.80
C ILE A 40 -0.40 -5.90 0.81
N ALA A 41 -0.78 -4.64 1.01
CA ALA A 41 -0.44 -3.57 0.09
C ALA A 41 1.07 -3.26 -0.01
N PHE A 42 1.83 -3.50 1.07
CA PHE A 42 3.28 -3.30 1.10
C PHE A 42 4.07 -4.58 0.84
N LEU A 43 3.59 -5.74 1.29
CA LEU A 43 4.29 -7.01 1.08
C LEU A 43 4.13 -7.51 -0.36
N SER A 44 2.99 -7.27 -1.02
CA SER A 44 2.79 -7.75 -2.40
C SER A 44 3.78 -7.15 -3.39
N PRO A 45 4.04 -5.83 -3.44
CA PRO A 45 5.03 -5.29 -4.36
C PRO A 45 6.46 -5.69 -3.95
N ALA A 46 6.74 -5.81 -2.65
CA ALA A 46 8.05 -6.22 -2.15
C ALA A 46 8.41 -7.66 -2.57
N ILE A 47 7.48 -8.61 -2.43
CA ILE A 47 7.66 -10.00 -2.87
C ILE A 47 7.82 -10.03 -4.40
N CYS A 48 6.97 -9.31 -5.13
CA CYS A 48 7.03 -9.27 -6.58
C CYS A 48 8.35 -8.67 -7.12
N MET A 49 8.83 -7.59 -6.52
CA MET A 49 10.13 -7.00 -6.86
C MET A 49 11.30 -7.92 -6.50
N THR A 50 11.22 -8.63 -5.37
CA THR A 50 12.24 -9.62 -4.99
C THR A 50 12.31 -10.75 -6.00
N LEU A 51 11.17 -11.33 -6.38
CA LEU A 51 11.10 -12.39 -7.39
C LEU A 51 11.60 -11.91 -8.77
N SER A 52 11.30 -10.66 -9.12
CA SER A 52 11.76 -10.05 -10.38
C SER A 52 13.26 -9.73 -10.36
N SER A 53 13.87 -9.60 -9.18
CA SER A 53 15.31 -9.40 -9.02
C SER A 53 16.11 -10.69 -9.10
N LEU A 54 15.46 -11.86 -8.96
CA LEU A 54 16.10 -13.15 -9.09
C LEU A 54 16.15 -13.54 -10.57
N ASP A 55 17.31 -13.99 -11.05
CA ASP A 55 17.47 -14.50 -12.41
C ASP A 55 16.80 -15.88 -12.56
N LEU A 56 15.48 -15.87 -12.65
CA LEU A 56 14.62 -17.06 -12.79
C LEU A 56 14.53 -17.56 -14.25
N GLY A 57 15.20 -16.89 -15.19
CA GLY A 57 15.13 -17.21 -16.62
C GLY A 57 13.77 -16.96 -17.26
N LEU A 58 12.91 -16.16 -16.60
CA LEU A 58 11.56 -15.86 -17.08
C LEU A 58 11.60 -14.91 -18.27
N PRO A 59 10.70 -15.07 -19.26
CA PRO A 59 10.59 -14.13 -20.35
C PRO A 59 10.07 -12.76 -19.85
N PRO A 60 10.39 -11.65 -20.54
CA PRO A 60 10.06 -10.30 -20.07
C PRO A 60 8.57 -10.05 -19.79
N TRP A 61 7.67 -10.73 -20.51
CA TRP A 61 6.23 -10.57 -20.34
C TRP A 61 5.71 -11.14 -19.02
N GLU A 62 6.33 -12.20 -18.50
CA GLU A 62 5.98 -12.80 -17.20
C GLU A 62 6.40 -11.90 -16.05
N ILE A 63 7.60 -11.31 -16.14
CA ILE A 63 8.10 -10.33 -15.17
C ILE A 63 7.14 -9.12 -15.10
N VAL A 64 6.71 -8.62 -16.26
CA VAL A 64 5.73 -7.54 -16.34
C VAL A 64 4.40 -7.94 -15.69
N GLY A 65 3.90 -9.16 -15.95
CA GLY A 65 2.67 -9.66 -15.33
C GLY A 65 2.78 -9.76 -13.81
N LEU A 66 3.91 -10.26 -13.31
CA LEU A 66 4.19 -10.43 -11.88
C LEU A 66 4.30 -9.07 -11.16
N LEU A 67 5.02 -8.11 -11.73
CA LEU A 67 5.08 -6.75 -11.20
C LEU A 67 3.71 -6.08 -11.24
N THR A 68 2.97 -6.22 -12.34
CA THR A 68 1.61 -5.70 -12.50
C THR A 68 0.68 -6.24 -11.41
N GLY A 69 0.73 -7.54 -11.14
CA GLY A 69 -0.06 -8.17 -10.07
C GLY A 69 0.31 -7.66 -8.68
N GLY A 70 1.61 -7.56 -8.38
CA GLY A 70 2.08 -7.02 -7.10
C GLY A 70 1.65 -5.58 -6.87
N LEU A 71 1.78 -4.73 -7.89
CA LEU A 71 1.33 -3.35 -7.90
C LEU A 71 -0.19 -3.24 -7.79
N ALA A 72 -0.95 -4.10 -8.46
CA ALA A 72 -2.41 -4.10 -8.35
C ALA A 72 -2.89 -4.46 -6.92
N LEU A 73 -2.23 -5.43 -6.27
CA LEU A 73 -2.48 -5.78 -4.88
C LEU A 73 -2.13 -4.64 -3.90
N SER A 74 -1.28 -3.69 -4.29
CA SER A 74 -1.03 -2.48 -3.49
C SER A 74 -2.29 -1.61 -3.31
N SER A 75 -3.32 -1.77 -4.15
CA SER A 75 -4.62 -1.11 -4.00
C SER A 75 -5.33 -1.42 -2.69
N PHE A 76 -4.95 -2.50 -1.98
CA PHE A 76 -5.44 -2.74 -0.61
C PHE A 76 -5.09 -1.61 0.37
N ALA A 77 -4.16 -0.72 0.03
CA ALA A 77 -3.86 0.49 0.80
C ALA A 77 -5.08 1.42 0.93
N LEU A 78 -6.00 1.42 -0.05
CA LEU A 78 -7.26 2.18 0.04
C LEU A 78 -8.12 1.69 1.22
N SER A 79 -8.27 0.37 1.37
CA SER A 79 -8.97 -0.22 2.51
C SER A 79 -8.14 -0.23 3.81
N GLY A 80 -6.82 -0.05 3.71
CA GLY A 80 -5.88 0.03 4.83
C GLY A 80 -5.71 1.48 5.31
N LEU A 81 -4.70 2.17 4.79
CA LEU A 81 -4.31 3.52 5.18
C LEU A 81 -5.43 4.55 5.06
N TYR A 82 -6.17 4.60 3.96
CA TYR A 82 -7.16 5.68 3.75
C TYR A 82 -8.34 5.56 4.73
N CYS A 83 -8.88 4.36 4.91
CA CYS A 83 -9.94 4.12 5.89
C CYS A 83 -9.45 4.31 7.34
N THR A 84 -8.17 4.04 7.63
CA THR A 84 -7.62 4.23 9.00
C THR A 84 -7.75 5.68 9.47
N HIS A 85 -7.58 6.68 8.59
CA HIS A 85 -7.75 8.08 8.94
C HIS A 85 -9.19 8.40 9.37
N GLN A 86 -10.17 7.85 8.65
CA GLN A 86 -11.59 7.98 8.97
C GLN A 86 -11.94 7.30 10.29
N ASP A 87 -11.34 6.12 10.54
CA ASP A 87 -11.60 5.37 11.76
C ASP A 87 -10.95 6.04 12.99
N ILE A 88 -9.88 6.82 12.83
CA ILE A 88 -9.23 7.59 13.92
C ILE A 88 -10.03 8.86 14.25
N SER A 89 -10.42 9.63 13.23
CA SER A 89 -11.22 10.84 13.41
C SER A 89 -12.07 11.11 12.17
N PRO A 90 -13.39 10.89 12.23
CA PRO A 90 -14.26 11.15 11.08
C PRO A 90 -14.36 12.64 10.73
N GLU A 91 -14.31 13.53 11.73
CA GLU A 91 -14.39 14.99 11.55
C GLU A 91 -13.14 15.56 10.85
N TYR A 92 -11.95 15.05 11.19
CA TYR A 92 -10.67 15.55 10.66
C TYR A 92 -10.02 14.61 9.64
N ALA A 93 -10.75 13.59 9.14
CA ALA A 93 -10.20 12.54 8.28
C ALA A 93 -9.49 13.08 7.04
N SER A 94 -10.08 14.08 6.37
CA SER A 94 -9.53 14.69 5.16
C SER A 94 -8.26 15.50 5.44
N ILE A 95 -8.21 16.20 6.58
CA ILE A 95 -7.03 16.97 7.01
C ILE A 95 -5.89 16.01 7.35
N LEU A 96 -6.17 14.97 8.13
CA LEU A 96 -5.17 13.96 8.48
C LEU A 96 -4.62 13.26 7.22
N LEU A 97 -5.50 12.89 6.28
CA LEU A 97 -5.09 12.32 4.99
C LEU A 97 -4.27 13.30 4.15
N GLY A 98 -4.62 14.59 4.15
CA GLY A 98 -3.87 15.62 3.45
C GLY A 98 -2.44 15.79 4.00
N ILE A 99 -2.30 15.77 5.34
CA ILE A 99 -1.00 15.82 6.00
C ILE A 99 -0.16 14.60 5.63
N THR A 100 -0.71 13.38 5.73
CA THR A 100 0.03 12.17 5.40
C THR A 100 0.41 12.09 3.93
N ASN A 101 -0.45 12.55 3.02
CA ASN A 101 -0.14 12.63 1.59
C ASN A 101 0.99 13.64 1.30
N THR A 102 0.97 14.80 1.99
CA THR A 102 2.04 15.81 1.87
C THR A 102 3.38 15.28 2.35
N VAL A 103 3.39 14.61 3.51
CA VAL A 103 4.60 13.96 4.05
C VAL A 103 5.07 12.85 3.09
N GLY A 104 4.15 12.08 2.50
CA GLY A 104 4.45 11.03 1.53
C GLY A 104 4.98 11.54 0.18
N ALA A 105 4.64 12.76 -0.22
CA ALA A 105 5.13 13.34 -1.47
C ALA A 105 6.64 13.63 -1.46
N VAL A 106 7.20 13.99 -0.29
CA VAL A 106 8.63 14.33 -0.15
C VAL A 106 9.54 13.14 -0.52
N PRO A 107 9.37 11.93 0.05
CA PRO A 107 10.08 10.73 -0.41
C PRO A 107 9.85 10.40 -1.88
N GLY A 108 8.67 10.70 -2.44
CA GLY A 108 8.39 10.50 -3.86
C GLY A 108 9.30 11.35 -4.76
N ILE A 109 9.46 12.64 -4.42
CA ILE A 109 10.33 13.55 -5.17
C ILE A 109 11.80 13.13 -5.05
N VAL A 110 12.27 12.90 -3.81
CA VAL A 110 13.67 12.54 -3.53
C VAL A 110 13.99 11.15 -4.10
N GLY A 111 13.08 10.19 -3.96
CA GLY A 111 13.24 8.82 -4.40
C GLY A 111 13.38 8.69 -5.91
N VAL A 112 12.65 9.48 -6.70
CA VAL A 112 12.79 9.48 -8.16
C VAL A 112 14.18 9.97 -8.58
N ALA A 113 14.65 11.09 -8.00
CA ALA A 113 15.98 11.63 -8.30
C ALA A 113 17.09 10.66 -7.89
N LEU A 114 16.98 10.07 -6.69
CA LEU A 114 17.94 9.09 -6.18
C LEU A 114 17.97 7.82 -7.06
N THR A 115 16.81 7.32 -7.47
CA THR A 115 16.71 6.15 -8.35
C THR A 115 17.42 6.40 -9.68
N GLY A 116 17.21 7.58 -10.29
CA GLY A 116 17.88 7.98 -11.53
C GLY A 116 19.40 8.00 -11.38
N TYR A 117 19.89 8.64 -10.32
CA TYR A 117 21.33 8.69 -10.02
C TYR A 117 21.95 7.30 -9.80
N LEU A 118 21.27 6.44 -9.04
CA LEU A 118 21.73 5.06 -8.80
C LEU A 118 21.72 4.24 -10.08
N LEU A 119 20.73 4.43 -10.95
CA LEU A 119 20.62 3.71 -12.22
C LEU A 119 21.74 4.10 -13.17
N ASP A 120 22.05 5.40 -13.26
CA ASP A 120 23.18 5.89 -14.06
C ASP A 120 24.53 5.35 -13.55
N SER A 121 24.66 5.14 -12.24
CA SER A 121 25.90 4.67 -11.61
C SER A 121 26.07 3.15 -11.67
N THR A 122 24.99 2.39 -11.49
CA THR A 122 25.04 0.92 -11.32
C THR A 122 24.59 0.14 -12.55
N HIS A 123 23.92 0.81 -13.50
CA HIS A 123 23.31 0.22 -14.69
C HIS A 123 22.37 -0.97 -14.40
N SER A 124 21.84 -1.08 -13.17
CA SER A 124 20.97 -2.17 -12.73
C SER A 124 19.72 -1.65 -12.04
N TRP A 125 18.56 -2.00 -12.58
CA TRP A 125 17.25 -1.69 -12.01
C TRP A 125 17.02 -2.38 -10.67
N SER A 126 17.55 -3.60 -10.49
CA SER A 126 17.41 -4.37 -9.26
C SER A 126 18.07 -3.66 -8.07
N ILE A 127 19.27 -3.11 -8.27
CA ILE A 127 19.99 -2.37 -7.22
C ILE A 127 19.43 -0.95 -7.06
N SER A 128 19.07 -0.30 -8.16
CA SER A 128 18.70 1.12 -8.13
C SER A 128 17.27 1.38 -7.66
N LEU A 129 16.34 0.50 -8.01
CA LEU A 129 14.92 0.67 -7.73
C LEU A 129 14.38 -0.43 -6.79
N PHE A 130 14.63 -1.70 -7.11
CA PHE A 130 13.99 -2.80 -6.38
C PHE A 130 14.51 -2.91 -4.95
N ALA A 131 15.83 -2.93 -4.74
CA ALA A 131 16.40 -3.06 -3.39
C ALA A 131 15.97 -1.93 -2.43
N PRO A 132 16.06 -0.62 -2.79
CA PRO A 132 15.55 0.45 -1.94
C PRO A 132 14.04 0.36 -1.71
N SER A 133 13.25 0.05 -2.75
CA SER A 133 11.80 -0.09 -2.62
C SER A 133 11.42 -1.22 -1.67
N ILE A 134 12.04 -2.39 -1.79
CA ILE A 134 11.83 -3.54 -0.90
C ILE A 134 12.16 -3.15 0.54
N PHE A 135 13.28 -2.45 0.77
CA PHE A 135 13.65 -1.98 2.11
C PHE A 135 12.58 -1.06 2.72
N PHE A 136 12.07 -0.09 1.95
CA PHE A 136 11.02 0.81 2.43
C PHE A 136 9.67 0.12 2.63
N TYR A 137 9.30 -0.84 1.78
CA TYR A 137 8.08 -1.62 1.97
C TYR A 137 8.14 -2.48 3.23
N LEU A 138 9.26 -3.17 3.48
CA LEU A 138 9.42 -4.03 4.65
C LEU A 138 9.48 -3.21 5.95
N SER A 139 10.29 -2.14 5.98
CA SER A 139 10.36 -1.25 7.15
C SER A 139 9.02 -0.54 7.40
N GLY A 140 8.34 -0.07 6.35
CA GLY A 140 7.00 0.50 6.43
C GLY A 140 5.96 -0.48 6.97
N THR A 141 6.03 -1.75 6.56
CA THR A 141 5.16 -2.82 7.08
C THR A 141 5.41 -3.06 8.56
N LEU A 142 6.67 -3.14 8.98
CA LEU A 142 7.04 -3.31 10.39
C LEU A 142 6.51 -2.16 11.25
N VAL A 143 6.76 -0.92 10.83
CA VAL A 143 6.27 0.28 11.53
C VAL A 143 4.75 0.27 11.61
N TRP A 144 4.06 -0.06 10.51
CA TRP A 144 2.61 -0.14 10.49
C TRP A 144 2.07 -1.20 11.47
N LEU A 145 2.64 -2.40 11.48
CA LEU A 145 2.16 -3.47 12.35
C LEU A 145 2.35 -3.14 13.84
N VAL A 146 3.46 -2.48 14.19
CA VAL A 146 3.79 -2.09 15.57
C VAL A 146 2.93 -0.93 16.04
N PHE A 147 2.76 0.12 15.24
CA PHE A 147 2.17 1.39 15.69
C PHE A 147 0.73 1.64 15.25
N ALA A 148 0.24 0.99 14.20
CA ALA A 148 -1.12 1.25 13.75
C ALA A 148 -2.12 0.79 14.81
N SER A 149 -3.02 1.70 15.18
CA SER A 149 -4.12 1.44 16.11
C SER A 149 -5.31 2.27 15.69
N THR A 150 -6.48 1.66 15.66
CA THR A 150 -7.73 2.33 15.37
C THR A 150 -8.55 2.43 16.66
N PHE A 151 -9.10 3.60 16.97
CA PHE A 151 -9.91 3.77 18.17
C PHE A 151 -11.33 3.23 17.91
N SER A 152 -11.60 1.99 18.33
CA SER A 152 -12.94 1.37 18.23
C SER A 152 -13.92 1.88 19.30
N GLY A 153 -13.89 3.19 19.60
CA GLY A 153 -14.79 3.83 20.57
C GLY A 153 -16.11 4.33 19.97
N TYR A 154 -16.23 4.36 18.64
CA TYR A 154 -17.33 5.03 17.94
C TYR A 154 -18.61 4.20 17.79
N ARG A 155 -18.64 2.95 18.27
CA ARG A 155 -19.88 2.16 18.38
C ARG A 155 -20.93 2.78 19.33
N LEU A 156 -20.57 3.85 20.05
CA LEU A 156 -21.43 4.57 20.98
C LEU A 156 -21.89 5.95 20.50
N ILE A 157 -21.48 6.42 19.30
CA ILE A 157 -21.92 7.73 18.82
C ILE A 157 -23.28 7.59 18.12
N PRO A 158 -24.34 8.25 18.62
CA PRO A 158 -25.65 8.23 17.99
C PRO A 158 -25.58 8.73 16.54
N ASN A 159 -26.39 8.15 15.66
CA ASN A 159 -26.44 8.50 14.23
C ASN A 159 -26.69 9.99 13.95
N TRP A 160 -27.15 10.75 14.94
CA TRP A 160 -27.45 12.18 14.88
C TRP A 160 -26.23 13.11 15.09
N VAL A 161 -25.02 12.57 15.29
CA VAL A 161 -23.78 13.37 15.42
C VAL A 161 -22.92 13.26 14.15
N LYS A 162 -23.33 12.42 13.19
CA LYS A 162 -22.69 12.28 11.87
C LYS A 162 -23.31 13.30 10.92
N PHE A 163 -22.93 14.57 11.04
CA PHE A 163 -23.28 15.63 10.09
C PHE A 163 -22.02 16.17 9.42
#